data_AF-A0A1I0JKN3-F1
#
_entry.id   AF-A0A1I0JKN3-F1
#
_cell.length_a   1.000
_cell.length_b   1.000
_cell.length_c   1.000
_cell.angle_alpha   90.00
_cell.angle_beta   90.00
_cell.angle_gamma   90.00
#
_symmetry.space_group_name_H-M   'P 1'
#
loop_
_entity.id
_entity.type
_entity.pdbx_description
1 polymer ?
#
loop_
_entity_poly.entity_id
_entity_poly.type
_entity_poly.pdbx_seq_one_letter_code
_entity_poly.pdbx_strand_id
1 'polypeptide(L)'
;MGRNKGLPKQLTEKQELLRQLSINKVLRAIEELKAEGRSVTIAALVEFTGLSRSVFSKGHIRELLVDYGYSGIKTQERKKSTKKEKLADIVAEKDKKIQELRAEKEELERECELLRGRLFFLMQEKK
;
A
#
# COMPACT_ATOMS: atom_id res chain seq x y z
N MET A 1 19.64 9.15 31.86
CA MET A 1 20.82 8.28 31.65
C MET A 1 21.17 8.26 30.16
N GLY A 2 22.28 8.89 29.77
CA GLY A 2 22.61 9.26 28.38
C GLY A 2 23.12 8.10 27.51
N ARG A 3 22.54 7.94 26.32
CA ARG A 3 22.74 6.78 25.42
C ARG A 3 24.02 6.77 24.58
N ASN A 4 24.95 7.71 24.78
CA ASN A 4 26.10 7.88 23.88
C ASN A 4 27.47 7.93 24.58
N LYS A 5 27.65 7.30 25.75
CA LYS A 5 28.93 7.36 26.50
C LYS A 5 30.09 6.51 25.93
N GLY A 6 30.01 6.06 24.68
CA GLY A 6 31.06 5.20 24.08
C GLY A 6 31.10 5.14 22.56
N LEU A 7 30.37 6.03 21.85
CA LEU A 7 30.40 6.08 20.39
C LEU A 7 31.52 7.02 19.90
N PRO A 8 32.29 6.63 18.87
CA PRO A 8 33.26 7.51 18.22
C PRO A 8 32.63 8.86 17.81
N LYS A 9 33.32 9.98 18.10
CA LYS A 9 32.83 11.35 17.83
C LYS A 9 32.37 11.54 16.37
N GLN A 10 33.10 10.95 15.43
CA GLN A 10 32.80 10.98 13.99
C GLN A 10 31.45 10.32 13.66
N LEU A 11 31.08 9.25 14.35
CA LEU A 11 29.79 8.58 14.15
C LEU A 11 28.65 9.40 14.73
N THR A 12 28.85 10.02 15.90
CA THR A 12 27.84 10.91 16.49
C THR A 12 27.58 12.15 15.62
N GLU A 13 28.64 12.73 15.05
CA GLU A 13 28.52 13.87 14.13
C GLU A 13 27.78 13.49 12.85
N LYS A 14 28.10 12.33 12.26
CA LYS A 14 27.41 11.84 11.06
C LYS A 14 25.93 11.54 11.34
N GLN A 15 25.62 10.97 12.50
CA GLN A 15 24.23 10.71 12.91
C GLN A 15 23.44 12.01 13.10
N GLU A 16 24.05 13.01 13.72
CA GLU A 16 23.43 14.32 13.91
C GLU A 16 23.22 15.04 12.58
N LEU A 17 24.20 15.01 11.67
CA LEU A 17 24.06 15.56 10.33
C LEU A 17 22.87 14.94 9.58
N LEU A 18 22.74 13.61 9.60
CA LEU A 18 21.62 12.91 8.97
C LEU A 18 20.27 13.25 9.63
N ARG A 19 20.26 13.44 10.95
CA ARG A 19 19.08 13.89 11.69
C ARG A 19 18.66 15.29 11.23
N GLN A 20 19.59 16.24 11.15
CA GLN A 20 19.34 17.60 10.68
C GLN A 20 18.85 17.64 9.23
N LEU A 21 19.47 16.85 8.34
CA LEU A 21 19.03 16.73 6.95
C LEU A 21 17.58 16.24 6.84
N SER A 22 17.20 15.25 7.66
CA SER A 22 15.83 14.73 7.68
C SER A 22 14.85 15.78 8.19
N ILE A 23 15.23 16.50 9.26
CA ILE A 23 14.44 17.60 9.85
C ILE A 23 14.19 18.70 8.82
N ASN A 24 15.25 19.20 8.18
CA ASN A 24 15.14 20.30 7.22
C ASN A 24 14.26 19.94 6.02
N LYS A 25 14.33 18.70 5.52
CA LYS A 25 13.44 18.22 4.46
C LYS A 25 11.98 18.23 4.89
N VAL A 26 11.69 17.76 6.10
CA VAL A 26 10.32 17.73 6.63
C VAL A 26 9.78 19.14 6.83
N LEU A 27 10.59 20.06 7.37
CA LEU A 27 10.21 21.46 7.56
C LEU A 27 9.83 22.13 6.24
N ARG A 28 10.69 21.99 5.23
CA ARG A 28 10.44 22.54 3.90
C ARG A 28 9.14 21.99 3.30
N ALA A 29 8.89 20.69 3.44
CA ALA A 29 7.65 20.08 2.97
C ALA A 29 6.41 20.59 3.71
N ILE A 30 6.50 20.86 5.01
CA ILE A 30 5.39 21.44 5.78
C ILE A 30 5.07 22.84 5.26
N GLU A 31 6.09 23.67 5.02
CA GLU A 31 5.92 25.04 4.51
C GLU A 31 5.30 25.04 3.10
N GLU A 32 5.81 24.19 2.21
CA GLU A 32 5.30 24.10 0.83
C GLU A 32 3.86 23.56 0.79
N LEU A 33 3.53 22.52 1.58
CA LEU A 33 2.16 22.04 1.70
C LEU A 33 1.20 23.10 2.26
N LYS A 34 1.67 23.90 3.21
CA LYS A 34 0.90 25.01 3.78
C LYS A 34 0.68 26.13 2.75
N ALA A 35 1.70 26.46 1.95
CA ALA A 35 1.61 27.44 0.88
C ALA A 35 0.65 27.00 -0.23
N GLU A 36 0.61 25.70 -0.54
CA GLU A 36 -0.35 25.10 -1.48
C GLU A 36 -1.78 24.98 -0.91
N GLY A 37 -1.99 25.28 0.37
CA GLY A 37 -3.28 25.11 1.04
C GLY A 37 -3.70 23.65 1.24
N ARG A 38 -2.76 22.71 1.11
CA ARG A 38 -3.01 21.27 1.29
C ARG A 38 -2.89 20.87 2.75
N SER A 39 -3.67 19.86 3.16
CA SER A 39 -3.58 19.30 4.50
C SER A 39 -2.24 18.58 4.71
N VAL A 40 -1.51 18.94 5.77
CA VAL A 40 -0.27 18.26 6.14
C VAL A 40 -0.58 16.92 6.78
N THR A 41 -0.39 15.84 6.01
CA THR A 41 -0.55 14.45 6.45
C THR A 41 0.74 13.67 6.24
N ILE A 42 0.94 12.51 6.93
CA ILE A 42 2.13 11.69 6.69
C ILE A 42 2.20 11.24 5.22
N ALA A 43 1.07 10.98 4.56
CA ALA A 43 1.06 10.59 3.16
C ALA A 43 1.61 11.73 2.28
N ALA A 44 1.08 12.95 2.45
CA ALA A 44 1.55 14.12 1.72
C ALA A 44 3.02 14.41 1.99
N LEU A 45 3.47 14.32 3.25
CA LEU A 45 4.87 14.52 3.59
C LEU A 45 5.79 13.45 2.98
N VAL A 46 5.35 12.18 2.91
CA VAL A 46 6.11 11.11 2.25
C VAL A 46 6.23 11.37 0.74
N GLU A 47 5.13 11.75 0.09
CA GLU A 47 5.12 12.09 -1.34
C GLU A 47 6.03 13.28 -1.64
N PHE A 48 6.00 14.30 -0.79
CA PHE A 48 6.76 15.54 -0.99
C PHE A 48 8.26 15.39 -0.68
N THR A 49 8.59 14.73 0.43
CA THR A 49 9.98 14.61 0.89
C THR A 49 10.72 13.42 0.26
N GLY A 50 9.99 12.45 -0.28
CA GLY A 50 10.51 11.15 -0.69
C GLY A 50 11.05 10.29 0.47
N LEU A 51 10.85 10.72 1.72
CA LEU A 51 11.32 9.98 2.89
C LEU A 51 10.42 8.78 3.16
N SER A 52 11.02 7.68 3.60
CA SER A 52 10.24 6.52 4.03
C SER A 52 9.33 6.86 5.20
N ARG A 53 8.14 6.26 5.21
CA ARG A 53 7.14 6.41 6.28
C ARG A 53 7.71 6.09 7.67
N SER A 54 8.72 5.21 7.77
CA SER A 54 9.39 4.87 9.02
C SER A 54 10.20 6.04 9.62
N VAL A 55 10.63 6.99 8.79
CA VAL A 55 11.35 8.20 9.26
C VAL A 55 10.43 9.08 10.10
N PHE A 56 9.16 9.17 9.72
CA PHE A 56 8.13 9.94 10.46
C PHE A 56 7.70 9.29 11.78
N SER A 57 8.04 8.01 11.99
CA SER A 57 7.86 7.34 13.28
C SER A 57 9.00 7.60 14.27
N LYS A 58 10.11 8.22 13.83
CA LYS A 58 11.25 8.53 14.72
C LYS A 58 10.91 9.66 15.67
N GLY A 59 11.37 9.56 16.92
CA GLY A 59 11.08 10.52 18.01
C GLY A 59 11.32 11.97 17.60
N HIS A 60 12.50 12.29 17.06
CA HIS A 60 12.85 13.66 16.68
C HIS A 60 11.99 14.27 15.55
N ILE A 61 11.42 13.45 14.64
CA ILE A 61 10.49 13.96 13.62
C ILE A 61 9.08 14.08 14.18
N ARG A 62 8.68 13.14 15.06
CA ARG A 62 7.36 13.18 15.69
C ARG A 62 7.23 14.36 16.67
N GLU A 63 8.28 14.64 17.44
CA GLU A 63 8.38 15.84 18.29
C GLU A 63 8.24 17.10 17.44
N LEU A 64 9.01 17.20 16.35
CA LEU A 64 8.92 18.32 15.41
C LEU A 64 7.50 18.50 14.84
N LEU A 65 6.83 17.42 14.43
CA LEU A 65 5.45 17.52 13.93
C LEU A 65 4.47 18.00 15.01
N VAL A 66 4.68 17.60 16.26
CA VAL A 66 3.88 18.06 17.40
C VAL A 66 4.11 19.55 17.66
N ASP A 67 5.35 20.02 17.62
CA ASP A 67 5.72 21.43 17.81
C ASP A 67 5.06 22.34 16.76
N TYR A 68 4.88 21.82 15.54
CA TYR A 68 4.20 22.51 14.45
C TYR A 68 2.66 22.37 14.49
N GLY A 69 2.09 21.81 15.55
CA GLY A 69 0.64 21.67 15.74
C GLY A 69 0.02 20.45 15.07
N TYR A 70 0.81 19.56 14.48
CA TYR A 70 0.35 18.35 13.82
C TYR A 70 0.28 17.14 14.78
N SER A 71 -0.10 17.42 16.02
CA SER A 71 -0.29 16.38 17.04
C SER A 71 -1.45 15.46 16.63
N GLY A 72 -1.16 14.18 16.47
CA GLY A 72 -2.18 13.19 16.11
C GLY A 72 -2.28 12.83 14.63
N ILE A 73 -1.32 13.24 13.78
CA ILE A 73 -1.16 12.55 12.48
C ILE A 73 -0.75 11.11 12.78
N LYS A 74 -1.75 10.23 12.90
CA LYS A 74 -1.52 8.81 13.07
C LYS A 74 -0.83 8.33 11.80
N THR A 75 0.41 7.88 11.93
CA THR A 75 0.95 6.91 10.99
C THR A 75 -0.04 5.77 11.02
N GLN A 76 -0.97 5.73 10.05
CA GLN A 76 -1.81 4.55 9.86
C GLN A 76 -0.84 3.42 9.50
N GLU A 77 -0.28 2.79 10.52
CA GLU A 77 0.17 1.42 10.41
C GLU A 77 -1.09 0.66 10.07
N ARG A 78 -1.12 0.11 8.86
CA ARG A 78 -2.19 -0.79 8.42
C ARG A 78 -2.33 -1.85 9.50
N LYS A 79 -3.35 -1.73 10.37
CA LYS A 79 -3.69 -2.73 11.39
C LYS A 79 -3.73 -4.09 10.68
N LYS A 80 -2.74 -4.92 10.94
CA LYS A 80 -2.57 -6.23 10.29
C LYS A 80 -3.65 -7.23 10.72
N SER A 81 -4.41 -6.93 11.77
CA SER A 81 -5.38 -7.86 12.36
C SER A 81 -6.66 -8.05 11.54
N THR A 82 -7.11 -7.08 10.73
CA THR A 82 -8.37 -7.19 9.96
C THR A 82 -8.18 -7.63 8.51
N LYS A 83 -6.94 -7.80 8.05
CA LYS A 83 -6.65 -8.16 6.65
C LYS A 83 -6.76 -9.65 6.38
N LYS A 84 -6.38 -10.50 7.33
CA LYS A 84 -6.41 -11.96 7.12
C LYS A 84 -7.85 -12.48 6.92
N GLU A 85 -8.77 -12.00 7.74
CA GLU A 85 -10.18 -12.41 7.69
C GLU A 85 -10.85 -11.92 6.40
N LYS A 86 -10.71 -10.63 6.06
CA LYS A 86 -11.20 -10.08 4.78
C LYS A 86 -10.57 -10.73 3.55
N LEU A 87 -9.31 -11.16 3.61
CA LEU A 87 -8.69 -11.89 2.50
C LEU A 87 -9.28 -13.30 2.39
N ALA A 88 -9.57 -13.98 3.50
CA ALA A 88 -10.17 -15.31 3.48
C ALA A 88 -11.56 -15.28 2.83
N ASP A 89 -12.38 -14.27 3.17
CA ASP A 89 -13.70 -14.10 2.57
C ASP A 89 -13.63 -13.83 1.06
N ILE A 90 -12.70 -12.96 0.63
CA ILE A 90 -12.48 -12.66 -0.80
C ILE A 90 -11.96 -13.89 -1.56
N VAL A 91 -11.10 -14.70 -0.94
CA VAL A 91 -10.58 -15.92 -1.56
C VAL A 91 -11.72 -16.94 -1.74
N ALA A 92 -12.54 -17.15 -0.71
CA ALA A 92 -13.68 -18.06 -0.78
C ALA A 92 -14.70 -17.63 -1.86
N GLU A 93 -14.98 -16.32 -1.96
CA GLU A 93 -15.88 -15.79 -2.98
C GLU A 93 -15.31 -15.99 -4.41
N LYS A 94 -14.01 -15.74 -4.60
CA LYS A 94 -13.36 -15.97 -5.90
C LYS A 94 -13.27 -17.44 -6.26
N ASP A 95 -13.00 -18.34 -5.32
CA ASP A 95 -12.96 -19.78 -5.57
C ASP A 95 -14.33 -20.31 -5.97
N LYS A 96 -15.41 -19.84 -5.31
CA LYS A 96 -16.78 -20.13 -5.73
C LYS A 96 -17.03 -19.67 -7.16
N LYS A 97 -16.61 -18.44 -7.50
CA LYS A 97 -16.81 -17.92 -8.85
C LYS A 97 -16.03 -18.69 -9.91
N ILE A 98 -14.83 -19.16 -9.58
CA ILE A 98 -14.02 -20.03 -10.45
C ILE A 98 -14.74 -21.36 -10.69
N GLN A 99 -15.37 -21.95 -9.68
CA GLN A 99 -16.12 -23.19 -9.85
C GLN A 99 -17.35 -23.02 -10.73
N GLU A 100 -18.13 -21.95 -10.51
CA GLU A 100 -19.28 -21.60 -11.36
C GLU A 100 -18.87 -21.44 -12.83
N LEU A 101 -17.82 -20.65 -13.09
CA LEU A 101 -17.32 -20.41 -14.45
C LEU A 101 -16.76 -21.68 -15.10
N ARG A 102 -16.18 -22.60 -14.33
CA ARG A 102 -15.72 -23.90 -14.84
C ARG A 102 -16.89 -24.78 -15.24
N ALA A 103 -17.94 -24.84 -14.42
CA ALA A 103 -19.14 -25.61 -14.73
C ALA A 103 -19.85 -25.05 -15.98
N GLU A 104 -19.99 -23.73 -16.07
CA GLU A 104 -20.57 -23.06 -17.24
C GLU A 104 -19.76 -23.33 -18.51
N LYS A 105 -18.42 -23.28 -18.43
CA LYS A 105 -17.54 -23.62 -19.55
C LYS A 105 -17.73 -25.06 -20.02
N GLU A 106 -17.82 -26.01 -19.09
CA GLU A 106 -18.01 -27.43 -19.41
C GLU A 106 -19.39 -27.70 -20.04
N GLU A 107 -20.42 -26.98 -19.62
CA GLU A 107 -21.75 -27.07 -20.21
C GLU A 107 -21.80 -26.46 -21.63
N LEU A 108 -21.19 -25.29 -21.81
CA LEU A 108 -21.04 -24.67 -23.13
C LEU A 108 -20.21 -25.53 -24.09
N GLU A 109 -19.15 -26.19 -23.61
CA GLU A 109 -18.35 -27.10 -24.42
C GLU A 109 -19.19 -28.31 -24.89
N ARG A 110 -20.00 -28.89 -24.01
CA ARG A 110 -20.93 -29.97 -24.36
C ARG A 110 -21.98 -29.52 -25.39
N GLU A 111 -22.54 -28.34 -25.22
CA GLU A 111 -23.50 -27.79 -26.17
C GLU A 111 -22.85 -27.54 -27.54
N CYS A 112 -21.63 -27.00 -27.57
CA CYS A 112 -20.86 -26.81 -28.80
C CYS A 112 -20.58 -28.12 -29.53
N GLU A 113 -20.21 -29.19 -28.81
CA GLU A 113 -20.00 -30.52 -29.40
C GLU A 113 -21.30 -31.09 -29.99
N LEU A 114 -22.42 -30.96 -29.28
CA LEU A 114 -23.72 -31.41 -29.76
C LEU A 114 -24.13 -30.66 -31.03
N LEU A 115 -23.97 -29.34 -31.04
CA LEU A 115 -24.28 -28.50 -32.21
C LEU A 115 -23.37 -28.82 -33.39
N ARG A 116 -22.07 -29.06 -33.16
CA ARG A 116 -21.15 -29.53 -34.21
C ARG A 116 -21.59 -30.85 -34.81
N GLY A 117 -22.03 -31.80 -33.98
CA GLY A 117 -22.58 -33.08 -34.43
C GLY A 117 -23.83 -32.91 -35.29
N ARG A 118 -24.78 -32.07 -34.86
CA ARG A 118 -26.00 -31.76 -35.64
C ARG A 118 -25.68 -31.10 -36.97
N LEU A 119 -24.76 -30.13 -36.98
CA LEU A 119 -24.31 -29.47 -38.21
C LEU A 119 -23.66 -30.45 -39.17
N PHE A 120 -22.89 -31.41 -38.68
CA PHE A 120 -22.28 -32.44 -39.50
C PHE A 120 -23.35 -33.27 -40.23
N PHE A 121 -24.39 -33.73 -39.53
CA PHE A 121 -25.50 -34.47 -40.16
C PHE A 121 -26.25 -33.62 -41.19
N LEU A 122 -26.61 -32.37 -40.86
CA LEU A 122 -27.26 -31.43 -41.77
C LEU A 122 -26.44 -31.14 -43.04
N MET A 123 -25.11 -31.09 -42.92
CA MET A 123 -24.23 -30.91 -44.07
C MET A 123 -24.12 -32.17 -44.95
N GLN A 124 -24.30 -33.37 -44.38
CA GLN A 124 -24.34 -34.61 -45.16
C GLN A 124 -25.65 -34.80 -45.91
N GLU A 125 -26.79 -34.38 -45.34
CA GLU A 125 -28.10 -34.46 -45.99
C GLU A 125 -28.26 -33.49 -47.18
N LYS A 126 -27.41 -32.47 -47.27
CA LYS A 126 -27.37 -31.49 -48.38
C LYS A 126 -26.39 -31.86 -49.50
N LYS A 127 -25.79 -33.04 -49.45
CA LYS A 127 -24.86 -33.57 -50.46
C LYS A 127 -25.55 -34.62 -51.30
#